data_AF-A0A353ZPS4-F1
#
_entry.id   AF-A0A353ZPS4-F1
#
_cell.length_a   1.000
_cell.length_b   1.000
_cell.length_c   1.000
_cell.angle_alpha   90.00
_cell.angle_beta   90.00
_cell.angle_gamma   90.00
#
_symmetry.space_group_name_H-M   'P 1'
#
loop_
_entity.id
_entity.type
_entity.pdbx_description
1 polymer ?
#
loop_
_entity_poly.entity_id
_entity_poly.type
_entity_poly.pdbx_seq_one_letter_code
_entity_poly.pdbx_strand_id
1 'polypeptide(L)' 'GFPVLRLVRVKVGPIGLGDQRQGSIRNLGKQEVGHLLASVGL' A
#
# COMPACT_ATOMS: atom_id res chain seq x y z
N GLY A 1 -14.85 -4.25 26.22
CA GLY A 1 -13.93 -4.37 25.06
C GLY A 1 -14.36 -3.41 23.97
N PHE A 2 -13.47 -3.04 23.06
CA PHE A 2 -13.75 -2.12 21.96
C PHE A 2 -13.83 -2.91 20.64
N PRO A 3 -15.05 -3.28 20.17
CA PRO A 3 -15.19 -4.07 18.96
C PRO A 3 -14.77 -3.27 17.73
N VAL A 4 -13.88 -3.84 16.92
CA VAL A 4 -13.48 -3.26 15.64
C VAL A 4 -14.55 -3.63 14.61
N LEU A 5 -15.35 -2.65 14.21
CA LEU A 5 -16.43 -2.85 13.24
C LEU A 5 -15.93 -2.92 11.79
N ARG A 6 -14.77 -2.32 11.50
CA ARG A 6 -14.14 -2.28 10.17
C ARG A 6 -12.65 -1.99 10.28
N LEU A 7 -11.84 -2.69 9.49
CA LEU A 7 -10.41 -2.46 9.35
C LEU A 7 -10.01 -2.53 7.88
N VAL A 8 -9.35 -1.49 7.38
CA VAL A 8 -8.84 -1.43 6.00
C VAL A 8 -7.39 -0.97 6.06
N ARG A 9 -6.50 -1.70 5.40
CA ARG A 9 -5.10 -1.29 5.25
C ARG A 9 -4.97 -0.35 4.07
N VAL A 10 -4.77 0.92 4.34
CA VAL A 10 -4.67 1.99 3.32
C VAL A 10 -3.24 2.26 2.84
N LYS A 11 -2.23 1.65 3.47
CA LYS A 11 -0.82 1.86 3.15
C LYS A 11 0.03 0.65 3.56
N VAL A 12 1.07 0.35 2.78
CA VAL A 12 2.11 -0.64 3.08
C VAL A 12 3.47 -0.01 2.82
N GLY A 13 4.27 0.17 3.87
CA GLY A 13 5.54 0.89 3.77
C GLY A 13 5.33 2.27 3.11
N PRO A 14 6.09 2.62 2.05
CA PRO A 14 5.90 3.89 1.33
C PRO A 14 4.69 3.91 0.39
N ILE A 15 4.00 2.78 0.15
CA ILE A 15 2.98 2.66 -0.91
C ILE A 15 1.57 2.80 -0.34
N GLY A 16 0.83 3.81 -0.82
CA GLY A 16 -0.57 4.05 -0.48
C GLY A 16 -1.55 3.28 -1.37
N LEU A 17 -2.76 3.05 -0.87
CA LEU A 17 -3.87 2.47 -1.63
C LEU A 17 -4.34 3.41 -2.77
N GLY A 18 -4.28 4.72 -2.54
CA GLY A 18 -4.71 5.73 -3.51
C GLY A 18 -6.14 5.49 -3.99
N ASP A 19 -6.35 5.65 -5.29
CA ASP A 19 -7.65 5.47 -5.95
C ASP A 19 -7.86 4.06 -6.50
N GLN A 20 -7.09 3.07 -6.01
CA GLN A 20 -7.23 1.70 -6.48
C GLN A 20 -8.60 1.13 -6.10
N ARG A 21 -9.38 0.74 -7.11
CA ARG A 21 -10.69 0.12 -6.91
C ARG A 21 -10.55 -1.20 -6.16
N GLN A 22 -11.44 -1.44 -5.20
CA GLN A 22 -11.52 -2.71 -4.48
C GLN A 22 -11.66 -3.89 -5.47
N GLY A 23 -10.94 -4.99 -5.19
CA GLY A 23 -10.98 -6.19 -6.03
C GLY A 23 -10.15 -6.09 -7.31
N SER A 24 -9.40 -5.00 -7.50
CA SER A 24 -8.46 -4.85 -8.60
C SER A 24 -7.02 -5.02 -8.13
N ILE A 25 -6.15 -5.41 -9.07
CA ILE A 25 -4.70 -5.41 -8.92
C ILE A 25 -4.13 -4.44 -9.94
N ARG A 26 -3.13 -3.66 -9.54
CA ARG A 26 -2.36 -2.79 -10.44
C ARG A 26 -0.88 -3.07 -10.32
N ASN A 27 -0.15 -2.81 -11.40
CA ASN A 27 1.30 -2.78 -11.35
C ASN A 27 1.77 -1.52 -10.61
N LEU A 28 2.90 -1.62 -9.92
CA LEU A 28 3.57 -0.47 -9.31
C LEU A 28 4.34 0.30 -10.39
N GLY A 29 4.31 1.64 -10.28
CA GLY A 29 5.13 2.51 -11.12
C GLY A 29 6.61 2.46 -10.72
N LYS A 30 7.49 2.94 -11.61
CA LYS A 30 8.96 2.94 -11.36
C LYS A 30 9.35 3.64 -10.05
N GLN A 31 8.69 4.75 -9.70
CA GLN A 31 8.94 5.48 -8.45
C GLN A 31 8.56 4.66 -7.22
N GLU A 32 7.41 3.97 -7.27
CA GLU A 32 6.94 3.13 -6.17
C GLU A 32 7.88 1.95 -5.93
N VAL A 33 8.35 1.31 -7.00
CA VAL A 33 9.36 0.26 -6.92
C VAL A 33 10.66 0.81 -6.32
N GLY A 34 11.12 1.99 -6.77
CA GLY A 34 12.31 2.64 -6.22
C GLY A 34 12.19 2.93 -4.72
N HIS A 35 11.03 3.41 -4.26
CA HIS A 35 10.79 3.63 -2.83
C HIS A 35 10.82 2.33 -2.03
N LEU A 36 10.31 1.22 -2.58
CA LEU A 36 10.35 -0.08 -1.93
C LEU A 36 11.79 -0.61 -1.81
N LEU A 37 12.59 -0.50 -2.87
CA LEU A 37 14.01 -0.89 -2.85
C LEU A 37 14.79 -0.05 -1.83
N ALA A 38 14.62 1.27 -1.86
CA ALA A 38 15.28 2.17 -0.91
C ALA A 38 14.88 1.85 0.55
N SER A 39 13.63 1.41 0.80
CA SER A 39 13.17 1.05 2.15
C SER A 39 13.88 -0.16 2.76
N VAL A 40 14.60 -0.94 1.93
CA VAL A 40 15.42 -2.08 2.33
C VAL A 40 16.91 -1.89 2.00
N GLY A 41 17.33 -0.68 1.63
CA GLY A 41 18.74 -0.34 1.37
C GLY A 41 19.27 -0.78 0.00
N LEU A 42 18.38 -0.95 -1.00
CA LEU A 42 18.70 -1.27 -2.39
C LEU A 42 18.46 -0.09 -3.34
#